data_AF-A0A939Y0G5-F1
#
_entry.id   AF-A0A939Y0G5-F1
#
_cell.length_a   1.000
_cell.length_b   1.000
_cell.length_c   1.000
_cell.angle_alpha   90.00
_cell.angle_beta   90.00
_cell.angle_gamma   90.00
#
_symmetry.space_group_name_H-M   'P 1'
#
loop_
_entity.id
_entity.type
_entity.pdbx_description
1 polymer ?
#
loop_
_entity_poly.entity_id
_entity_poly.type
_entity_poly.pdbx_seq_one_letter_code
_entity_poly.pdbx_strand_id
1 'polypeptide(L)'
;MESFAPAFESLRQYRAPDWFRDAKFGIWSHWGPQSVPMFGDWYARNMYIQGTPQYEYHLRHYGHPSRFGYKDICALWKAERFDPEALMAKYVRAGARYFMAQATHHDHFFNYASRINPMNSVNVGPHRDILALWKAAADKHGLPFGISEHLGASFSWWRVNKGCDRSGPWAGIPYDGNDPEYRDFYHDNAEHGTEDPGDCSPWYTPNRAFHAYWLRCVKEMIDVFQPDLLYTDGSLPFGTHWLGREQGIREQDYAEGLEAVAHLYNTSIRRYGVNRAVYLQKDRTPEIYGVGVLDIEKSQLPGIMPEPWHTDTCIGNWFYDVRDPYKSPEQIIEMLVDIISKNGVMLLNILQRPDGTVDEEADYILDRLADWFGLCGEAVYGTRPWHVFGEGDTRVEIRGFTENKTDWNRTDFRFTRKDGAVYAFMMGIRGGETAVLRSFADMPVSGVELLGHGPVPYEKTMGILAVSLPDRLPARCANVLKIRPAG
;
A
#
# COMPACT_ATOMS: atom_id res chain seq x y z
N MET A 1 -13.14 28.82 -7.84
CA MET A 1 -12.14 27.89 -7.30
C MET A 1 -11.53 27.18 -8.48
N GLU A 2 -10.21 27.23 -8.62
CA GLU A 2 -9.55 26.76 -9.84
C GLU A 2 -9.57 25.23 -9.89
N SER A 3 -10.10 24.70 -10.99
CA SER A 3 -10.00 23.30 -11.37
C SER A 3 -8.57 22.97 -11.77
N PHE A 4 -8.15 21.72 -11.59
CA PHE A 4 -6.86 21.25 -12.12
C PHE A 4 -6.96 20.99 -13.62
N ALA A 5 -6.02 21.53 -14.40
CA ALA A 5 -5.81 21.15 -15.80
C ALA A 5 -4.91 19.90 -15.86
N PRO A 6 -5.00 19.06 -16.91
CA PRO A 6 -4.17 17.87 -17.09
C PRO A 6 -2.75 18.25 -17.56
N ALA A 7 -2.04 19.04 -16.75
CA ALA A 7 -0.71 19.56 -17.01
C ALA A 7 0.11 19.55 -15.72
N PHE A 8 1.42 19.33 -15.82
CA PHE A 8 2.31 19.27 -14.66
C PHE A 8 2.27 20.58 -13.86
N GLU A 9 2.28 21.73 -14.52
CA GLU A 9 2.23 23.04 -13.87
C GLU A 9 1.00 23.19 -12.98
N SER A 10 -0.18 22.77 -13.47
CA SER A 10 -1.42 22.82 -12.69
C SER A 10 -1.43 21.79 -11.57
N LEU A 11 -1.09 20.53 -11.86
CA LEU A 11 -1.18 19.44 -10.88
C LEU A 11 -0.15 19.55 -9.75
N ARG A 12 1.02 20.16 -9.98
CA ARG A 12 2.02 20.41 -8.92
C ARG A 12 1.59 21.45 -7.89
N GLN A 13 0.46 22.13 -8.10
CA GLN A 13 -0.17 22.95 -7.07
C GLN A 13 -0.84 22.10 -5.97
N TYR A 14 -0.93 20.78 -6.17
CA TYR A 14 -1.44 19.81 -5.19
C TYR A 14 -0.81 19.99 -3.81
N ARG A 15 -1.64 19.83 -2.78
CA ARG A 15 -1.23 19.73 -1.37
C ARG A 15 -1.98 18.58 -0.74
N ALA A 16 -1.25 17.73 -0.01
CA ALA A 16 -1.87 16.62 0.67
C ALA A 16 -2.91 17.12 1.70
N PRO A 17 -4.14 16.59 1.67
CA PRO A 17 -5.20 17.03 2.57
C PRO A 17 -4.90 16.61 4.01
N ASP A 18 -5.41 17.39 4.97
CA ASP A 18 -5.12 17.13 6.39
C ASP A 18 -5.59 15.76 6.86
N TRP A 19 -6.72 15.24 6.34
CA TRP A 19 -7.19 13.89 6.68
C TRP A 19 -6.11 12.82 6.42
N PHE A 20 -5.38 12.93 5.31
CA PHE A 20 -4.35 11.97 4.93
C PHE A 20 -3.15 12.08 5.86
N ARG A 21 -2.73 13.32 6.12
CA ARG A 21 -1.63 13.64 7.05
C ARG A 21 -1.95 13.21 8.48
N ASP A 22 -3.21 13.23 8.88
CA ASP A 22 -3.67 12.89 10.22
C ASP A 22 -3.92 11.39 10.40
N ALA A 23 -4.26 10.68 9.31
CA ALA A 23 -4.61 9.27 9.35
C ALA A 23 -3.44 8.37 9.76
N LYS A 24 -2.23 8.63 9.24
CA LYS A 24 -0.96 7.91 9.49
C LYS A 24 -0.91 6.42 9.13
N PHE A 25 -2.01 5.70 9.32
CA PHE A 25 -2.09 4.26 9.16
C PHE A 25 -3.40 3.87 8.50
N GLY A 26 -3.30 3.07 7.44
CA GLY A 26 -4.44 2.47 6.75
C GLY A 26 -4.23 0.97 6.56
N ILE A 27 -5.31 0.29 6.20
CA ILE A 27 -5.27 -1.13 5.84
C ILE A 27 -5.70 -1.30 4.39
N TRP A 28 -5.02 -2.20 3.69
CA TRP A 28 -5.31 -2.57 2.31
C TRP A 28 -5.81 -4.02 2.22
N SER A 29 -6.84 -4.21 1.39
CA SER A 29 -7.25 -5.49 0.83
C SER A 29 -6.71 -5.62 -0.61
N HIS A 30 -5.52 -6.22 -0.77
CA HIS A 30 -4.96 -6.59 -2.06
C HIS A 30 -5.44 -7.99 -2.47
N TRP A 31 -6.71 -8.06 -2.88
CA TRP A 31 -7.43 -9.33 -2.95
C TRP A 31 -8.23 -9.46 -4.25
N GLY A 32 -8.26 -10.68 -4.79
CA GLY A 32 -8.81 -11.00 -6.10
C GLY A 32 -8.58 -12.47 -6.45
N PRO A 33 -8.86 -12.91 -7.69
CA PRO A 33 -8.75 -14.32 -8.07
C PRO A 33 -7.36 -14.94 -7.92
N GLN A 34 -6.29 -14.14 -7.94
CA GLN A 34 -4.93 -14.63 -7.65
C GLN A 34 -4.79 -15.25 -6.23
N SER A 35 -5.74 -15.01 -5.33
CA SER A 35 -5.78 -15.64 -4.01
C SER A 35 -6.25 -17.11 -4.04
N VAL A 36 -6.94 -17.56 -5.09
CA VAL A 36 -7.50 -18.93 -5.20
C VAL A 36 -6.47 -20.03 -4.99
N PRO A 37 -5.27 -19.96 -5.61
CA PRO A 37 -4.27 -21.00 -5.44
C PRO A 37 -3.59 -20.98 -4.07
N MET A 38 -3.71 -19.88 -3.31
CA MET A 38 -3.02 -19.65 -2.03
C MET A 38 -1.50 -19.87 -2.15
N PHE A 39 -0.94 -19.50 -3.30
CA PHE A 39 0.44 -19.79 -3.69
C PHE A 39 1.19 -18.53 -4.13
N GLY A 40 0.92 -17.46 -3.39
CA GLY A 40 1.71 -16.23 -3.40
C GLY A 40 1.44 -15.29 -4.57
N ASP A 41 2.29 -14.27 -4.62
CA ASP A 41 2.10 -13.13 -5.50
C ASP A 41 2.40 -13.44 -6.98
N TRP A 42 1.79 -12.62 -7.85
CA TRP A 42 1.91 -12.68 -9.31
C TRP A 42 1.56 -14.04 -9.91
N TYR A 43 0.68 -14.80 -9.25
CA TYR A 43 0.26 -16.13 -9.72
C TYR A 43 -0.30 -16.07 -11.15
N ALA A 44 -1.11 -15.05 -11.47
CA ALA A 44 -1.73 -14.91 -12.80
C ALA A 44 -0.71 -14.84 -13.95
N ARG A 45 0.52 -14.38 -13.67
CA ARG A 45 1.63 -14.36 -14.64
C ARG A 45 2.47 -15.62 -14.53
N ASN A 46 2.91 -15.94 -13.32
CA ASN A 46 3.91 -16.99 -13.09
C ASN A 46 3.37 -18.37 -13.46
N MET A 47 2.06 -18.61 -13.40
CA MET A 47 1.46 -19.85 -13.88
C MET A 47 1.64 -20.12 -15.38
N TYR A 48 2.06 -19.13 -16.17
CA TYR A 48 2.35 -19.25 -17.62
C TYR A 48 3.86 -19.35 -17.91
N ILE A 49 4.73 -19.38 -16.90
CA ILE A 49 6.17 -19.48 -17.10
C ILE A 49 6.64 -20.87 -16.71
N GLN A 50 6.94 -21.70 -17.71
CA GLN A 50 7.41 -23.06 -17.52
C GLN A 50 8.58 -23.12 -16.52
N GLY A 51 8.47 -23.99 -15.51
CA GLY A 51 9.49 -24.23 -14.49
C GLY A 51 9.46 -23.31 -13.27
N THR A 52 8.59 -22.29 -13.23
CA THR A 52 8.38 -21.53 -11.98
C THR A 52 7.61 -22.35 -10.95
N PRO A 53 7.76 -22.05 -9.64
CA PRO A 53 6.99 -22.74 -8.60
C PRO A 53 5.47 -22.69 -8.82
N GLN A 54 4.94 -21.54 -9.26
CA GLN A 54 3.51 -21.34 -9.54
C GLN A 54 3.05 -22.20 -10.72
N TYR A 55 3.81 -22.23 -11.82
CA TYR A 55 3.52 -23.09 -12.98
C TYR A 55 3.50 -24.58 -12.58
N GLU A 56 4.52 -25.03 -11.86
CA GLU A 56 4.64 -26.41 -11.39
C GLU A 56 3.50 -26.80 -10.44
N TYR A 57 3.11 -25.88 -9.55
CA TYR A 57 1.92 -26.05 -8.72
C TYR A 57 0.66 -26.14 -9.59
N HIS A 58 0.50 -25.24 -10.57
CA HIS A 58 -0.67 -25.18 -11.44
C HIS A 58 -0.87 -26.49 -12.21
N LEU A 59 0.20 -27.02 -12.81
CA LEU A 59 0.18 -28.30 -13.51
C LEU A 59 -0.33 -29.46 -12.65
N ARG A 60 0.13 -29.53 -11.39
CA ARG A 60 -0.23 -30.63 -10.49
C ARG A 60 -1.65 -30.53 -9.94
N HIS A 61 -2.15 -29.31 -9.72
CA HIS A 61 -3.43 -29.08 -9.04
C HIS A 61 -4.60 -28.86 -9.98
N TYR A 62 -4.36 -28.18 -11.11
CA TYR A 62 -5.42 -27.76 -12.04
C TYR A 62 -5.23 -28.35 -13.44
N GLY A 63 -3.98 -28.49 -13.89
CA GLY A 63 -3.62 -29.00 -15.21
C GLY A 63 -2.80 -28.00 -16.02
N HIS A 64 -2.55 -28.31 -17.29
CA HIS A 64 -1.76 -27.42 -18.16
C HIS A 64 -2.51 -26.11 -18.46
N PRO A 65 -1.83 -24.93 -18.46
CA PRO A 65 -2.46 -23.63 -18.71
C PRO A 65 -3.20 -23.48 -20.05
N SER A 66 -2.98 -24.40 -21.01
CA SER A 66 -3.76 -24.46 -22.26
C SER A 66 -5.14 -25.11 -22.11
N ARG A 67 -5.39 -25.83 -21.01
CA ARG A 67 -6.66 -26.53 -20.72
C ARG A 67 -7.39 -25.93 -19.53
N PHE A 68 -6.63 -25.51 -18.53
CA PHE A 68 -7.13 -24.84 -17.35
C PHE A 68 -6.21 -23.64 -17.13
N GLY A 69 -6.67 -22.43 -17.46
CA GLY A 69 -5.86 -21.23 -17.36
C GLY A 69 -6.45 -20.21 -16.40
N TYR A 70 -5.99 -18.97 -16.45
CA TYR A 70 -6.31 -17.98 -15.44
C TYR A 70 -7.79 -17.55 -15.44
N LYS A 71 -8.46 -17.57 -16.60
CA LYS A 71 -9.92 -17.38 -16.69
C LYS A 71 -10.70 -18.40 -15.85
N ASP A 72 -10.19 -19.63 -15.77
CA ASP A 72 -10.80 -20.72 -15.00
C ASP A 72 -10.54 -20.52 -13.50
N ILE A 73 -9.36 -20.01 -13.13
CA ILE A 73 -9.06 -19.54 -11.76
C ILE A 73 -9.99 -18.40 -11.35
N CYS A 74 -10.27 -17.44 -12.24
CA CYS A 74 -11.25 -16.38 -12.00
C CYS A 74 -12.65 -16.95 -11.72
N ALA A 75 -13.07 -17.97 -12.47
CA ALA A 75 -14.34 -18.63 -12.24
C ALA A 75 -14.41 -19.39 -10.91
N LEU A 76 -13.28 -19.90 -10.40
CA LEU A 76 -13.19 -20.58 -9.09
C LEU A 76 -13.25 -19.62 -7.90
N TRP A 77 -12.93 -18.35 -8.06
CA TRP A 77 -12.97 -17.41 -6.95
C TRP A 77 -14.42 -17.07 -6.59
N LYS A 78 -14.88 -17.49 -5.40
CA LYS A 78 -16.30 -17.35 -5.00
C LYS A 78 -16.54 -16.43 -3.82
N ALA A 79 -15.53 -16.11 -3.01
CA ALA A 79 -15.66 -15.21 -1.86
C ALA A 79 -16.78 -15.61 -0.89
N GLU A 80 -16.93 -16.91 -0.63
CA GLU A 80 -18.10 -17.51 0.03
C GLU A 80 -18.31 -17.02 1.47
N ARG A 81 -17.23 -16.63 2.14
CA ARG A 81 -17.19 -16.21 3.54
C ARG A 81 -16.76 -14.75 3.68
N PHE A 82 -16.83 -13.99 2.58
CA PHE A 82 -16.47 -12.58 2.57
C PHE A 82 -17.50 -11.72 3.30
N ASP A 83 -17.09 -11.27 4.48
CA ASP A 83 -17.81 -10.33 5.35
C ASP A 83 -16.98 -9.03 5.52
N PRO A 84 -17.17 -8.04 4.64
CA PRO A 84 -16.43 -6.78 4.71
C PRO A 84 -16.75 -5.95 5.95
N GLU A 85 -17.94 -6.10 6.53
CA GLU A 85 -18.35 -5.36 7.72
C GLU A 85 -17.59 -5.84 8.95
N ALA A 86 -17.52 -7.17 9.15
CA ALA A 86 -16.74 -7.75 10.25
C ALA A 86 -15.25 -7.44 10.11
N LEU A 87 -14.70 -7.55 8.91
CA LEU A 87 -13.30 -7.22 8.62
C LEU A 87 -13.01 -5.73 8.85
N MET A 88 -13.85 -4.83 8.34
CA MET A 88 -13.68 -3.38 8.54
C MET A 88 -13.72 -3.00 10.02
N ALA A 89 -14.66 -3.56 10.78
CA ALA A 89 -14.72 -3.35 12.23
C ALA A 89 -13.44 -3.81 12.92
N LYS A 90 -12.85 -4.92 12.47
CA LYS A 90 -11.56 -5.41 12.98
C LYS A 90 -10.42 -4.46 12.60
N TYR A 91 -10.36 -4.00 11.35
CA TYR A 91 -9.35 -3.08 10.84
C TYR A 91 -9.37 -1.72 11.55
N VAL A 92 -10.56 -1.17 11.84
CA VAL A 92 -10.72 0.08 12.61
C VAL A 92 -10.20 -0.08 14.04
N ARG A 93 -10.49 -1.21 14.70
CA ARG A 93 -9.94 -1.52 16.03
C ARG A 93 -8.42 -1.67 15.98
N ALA A 94 -7.90 -2.31 14.92
CA ALA A 94 -6.47 -2.43 14.64
C ALA A 94 -5.79 -1.12 14.20
N GLY A 95 -6.52 0.01 14.24
CA GLY A 95 -5.96 1.35 14.06
C GLY A 95 -6.14 1.96 12.67
N ALA A 96 -6.80 1.30 11.72
CA ALA A 96 -7.00 1.90 10.40
C ALA A 96 -7.77 3.24 10.51
N ARG A 97 -7.27 4.26 9.82
CA ARG A 97 -7.95 5.58 9.66
C ARG A 97 -8.22 5.94 8.20
N TYR A 98 -7.86 5.05 7.29
CA TYR A 98 -8.36 4.97 5.92
C TYR A 98 -8.29 3.51 5.49
N PHE A 99 -9.04 3.15 4.46
CA PHE A 99 -9.05 1.81 3.91
C PHE A 99 -8.85 1.85 2.40
N MET A 100 -8.06 0.94 1.86
CA MET A 100 -7.87 0.77 0.42
C MET A 100 -8.29 -0.63 -0.03
N ALA A 101 -8.91 -0.74 -1.20
CA ALA A 101 -9.19 -2.02 -1.84
C ALA A 101 -8.69 -2.04 -3.29
N GLN A 102 -8.22 -3.20 -3.73
CA GLN A 102 -7.80 -3.39 -5.11
C GLN A 102 -9.00 -3.35 -6.07
N ALA A 103 -9.02 -2.41 -7.01
CA ALA A 103 -10.00 -2.36 -8.09
C ALA A 103 -9.64 -3.32 -9.22
N THR A 104 -8.37 -3.37 -9.61
CA THR A 104 -7.80 -4.33 -10.58
C THR A 104 -6.31 -4.50 -10.33
N HIS A 105 -5.79 -5.71 -10.51
CA HIS A 105 -4.34 -5.95 -10.55
C HIS A 105 -3.83 -5.94 -12.01
N HIS A 106 -2.58 -6.36 -12.22
CA HIS A 106 -2.00 -6.61 -13.55
C HIS A 106 -2.70 -7.75 -14.31
N ASP A 107 -3.53 -8.55 -13.65
CA ASP A 107 -4.25 -9.71 -14.19
C ASP A 107 -5.53 -9.34 -14.96
N HIS A 108 -5.80 -8.03 -15.11
CA HIS A 108 -6.92 -7.50 -15.87
C HIS A 108 -8.31 -7.97 -15.37
N PHE A 109 -8.42 -8.40 -14.11
CA PHE A 109 -9.69 -8.77 -13.50
C PHE A 109 -10.21 -7.65 -12.59
N PHE A 110 -11.45 -7.23 -12.80
CA PHE A 110 -12.01 -6.07 -12.11
C PHE A 110 -12.86 -6.51 -10.90
N ASN A 111 -12.57 -6.00 -9.72
CA ASN A 111 -13.26 -6.35 -8.48
C ASN A 111 -14.60 -5.59 -8.29
N TYR A 112 -15.23 -5.12 -9.37
CA TYR A 112 -16.49 -4.39 -9.33
C TYR A 112 -17.30 -4.57 -10.62
N ALA A 113 -18.53 -4.07 -10.68
CA ALA A 113 -19.40 -4.12 -11.86
C ALA A 113 -18.95 -3.20 -13.01
N SER A 114 -17.76 -3.43 -13.58
CA SER A 114 -17.25 -2.63 -14.71
C SER A 114 -18.14 -2.78 -15.93
N ARG A 115 -18.42 -1.65 -16.61
CA ARG A 115 -19.13 -1.62 -17.89
C ARG A 115 -18.16 -1.76 -19.07
N ILE A 116 -16.87 -1.57 -18.82
CA ILE A 116 -15.81 -1.65 -19.82
C ILE A 116 -15.25 -3.07 -19.93
N ASN A 117 -14.98 -3.73 -18.80
CA ASN A 117 -14.41 -5.08 -18.76
C ASN A 117 -15.43 -6.11 -18.23
N PRO A 118 -15.89 -7.06 -19.05
CA PRO A 118 -16.84 -8.09 -18.62
C PRO A 118 -16.20 -9.13 -17.68
N MET A 119 -14.86 -9.26 -17.65
CA MET A 119 -14.15 -10.11 -16.70
C MET A 119 -14.01 -9.41 -15.35
N ASN A 120 -15.08 -9.50 -14.59
CA ASN A 120 -15.21 -8.82 -13.32
C ASN A 120 -15.98 -9.65 -12.28
N SER A 121 -15.84 -9.29 -11.02
CA SER A 121 -16.38 -10.05 -9.86
C SER A 121 -17.90 -10.21 -9.82
N VAL A 122 -18.65 -9.41 -10.59
CA VAL A 122 -20.11 -9.53 -10.70
C VAL A 122 -20.50 -10.54 -11.77
N ASN A 123 -19.79 -10.53 -12.89
CA ASN A 123 -20.06 -11.43 -14.01
C ASN A 123 -19.44 -12.81 -13.81
N VAL A 124 -18.28 -12.88 -13.17
CA VAL A 124 -17.46 -14.10 -13.04
C VAL A 124 -17.06 -14.29 -11.58
N GLY A 125 -17.17 -15.54 -11.12
CA GLY A 125 -16.69 -15.92 -9.79
C GLY A 125 -17.68 -15.58 -8.67
N PRO A 126 -17.46 -14.52 -7.85
CA PRO A 126 -18.27 -14.24 -6.65
C PRO A 126 -19.72 -13.81 -6.92
N HIS A 127 -20.00 -13.27 -8.10
CA HIS A 127 -21.27 -12.63 -8.45
C HIS A 127 -21.66 -11.50 -7.47
N ARG A 128 -20.67 -10.74 -7.02
CA ARG A 128 -20.78 -9.67 -6.03
C ARG A 128 -19.86 -8.52 -6.43
N ASP A 129 -20.30 -7.28 -6.22
CA ASP A 129 -19.44 -6.12 -6.41
C ASP A 129 -18.55 -5.95 -5.16
N ILE A 130 -17.36 -6.52 -5.22
CA ILE A 130 -16.43 -6.58 -4.07
C ILE A 130 -16.00 -5.17 -3.64
N LEU A 131 -15.70 -4.29 -4.60
CA LEU A 131 -15.25 -2.93 -4.31
C LEU A 131 -16.37 -2.07 -3.71
N ALA A 132 -17.60 -2.17 -4.21
CA ALA A 132 -18.74 -1.46 -3.65
C ALA A 132 -19.07 -1.94 -2.22
N LEU A 133 -18.95 -3.24 -1.96
CA LEU A 133 -19.13 -3.80 -0.62
C LEU A 133 -18.08 -3.30 0.37
N TRP A 134 -16.82 -3.23 -0.06
CA TRP A 134 -15.76 -2.62 0.75
C TRP A 134 -15.99 -1.14 1.01
N LYS A 135 -16.39 -0.38 -0.01
CA LYS A 135 -16.70 1.04 0.13
C LYS A 135 -17.83 1.26 1.13
N ALA A 136 -18.91 0.47 1.05
CA ALA A 136 -20.04 0.59 1.97
C ALA A 136 -19.61 0.36 3.44
N ALA A 137 -18.75 -0.63 3.68
CA ALA A 137 -18.20 -0.88 5.01
C ALA A 137 -17.31 0.28 5.49
N ALA A 138 -16.43 0.81 4.63
CA ALA A 138 -15.61 1.98 4.95
C ALA A 138 -16.46 3.22 5.29
N ASP A 139 -17.48 3.51 4.48
CA ASP A 139 -18.40 4.64 4.67
C ASP A 139 -19.14 4.54 6.02
N LYS A 140 -19.61 3.35 6.40
CA LYS A 140 -20.31 3.11 7.67
C LYS A 140 -19.41 3.37 8.88
N HIS A 141 -18.11 3.14 8.74
CA HIS A 141 -17.11 3.45 9.76
C HIS A 141 -16.53 4.86 9.64
N GLY A 142 -16.99 5.66 8.67
CA GLY A 142 -16.52 7.03 8.45
C GLY A 142 -15.07 7.13 7.98
N LEU A 143 -14.55 6.07 7.35
CA LEU A 143 -13.19 6.07 6.84
C LEU A 143 -13.12 6.66 5.42
N PRO A 144 -12.09 7.47 5.09
CA PRO A 144 -11.71 7.73 3.72
C PRO A 144 -11.48 6.42 2.97
N PHE A 145 -12.06 6.31 1.77
CA PHE A 145 -11.99 5.09 0.96
C PHE A 145 -11.06 5.30 -0.24
N GLY A 146 -10.06 4.43 -0.34
CA GLY A 146 -9.10 4.38 -1.43
C GLY A 146 -9.30 3.19 -2.34
N ILE A 147 -8.82 3.32 -3.57
CA ILE A 147 -8.74 2.21 -4.53
C ILE A 147 -7.33 2.13 -5.11
N SER A 148 -6.86 0.91 -5.40
CA SER A 148 -5.66 0.71 -6.22
C SER A 148 -5.99 0.14 -7.59
N GLU A 149 -5.24 0.58 -8.58
CA GLU A 149 -5.20 0.00 -9.91
C GLU A 149 -3.75 -0.28 -10.31
N HIS A 150 -3.55 -1.43 -10.93
CA HIS A 150 -2.24 -1.87 -11.42
C HIS A 150 -2.29 -2.10 -12.94
N LEU A 151 -3.23 -1.45 -13.62
CA LEU A 151 -3.61 -1.75 -14.99
C LEU A 151 -2.56 -1.27 -15.99
N GLY A 152 -1.85 -0.17 -15.70
CA GLY A 152 -0.86 0.42 -16.61
C GLY A 152 0.20 -0.57 -17.11
N ALA A 153 0.63 -1.49 -16.26
CA ALA A 153 1.62 -2.52 -16.60
C ALA A 153 1.02 -3.82 -17.15
N SER A 154 -0.29 -4.02 -17.01
CA SER A 154 -0.98 -5.28 -17.33
C SER A 154 -0.69 -5.76 -18.76
N PHE A 155 -0.65 -4.84 -19.73
CA PHE A 155 -0.41 -5.18 -21.13
C PHE A 155 0.96 -5.83 -21.37
N SER A 156 2.03 -5.29 -20.79
CA SER A 156 3.38 -5.85 -20.93
C SER A 156 3.64 -7.00 -19.96
N TRP A 157 3.22 -6.85 -18.70
CA TRP A 157 3.41 -7.81 -17.62
C TRP A 157 2.80 -9.16 -17.95
N TRP A 158 1.61 -9.16 -18.55
CA TRP A 158 0.85 -10.38 -18.73
C TRP A 158 1.10 -11.13 -20.05
N ARG A 159 1.95 -10.60 -20.94
CA ARG A 159 2.24 -11.18 -22.28
C ARG A 159 2.61 -12.65 -22.29
N VAL A 160 3.17 -13.16 -21.18
CA VAL A 160 3.52 -14.58 -21.02
C VAL A 160 2.31 -15.51 -21.21
N ASN A 161 1.07 -15.01 -21.06
CA ASN A 161 -0.15 -15.75 -21.37
C ASN A 161 -0.25 -16.13 -22.87
N LYS A 162 0.49 -15.46 -23.77
CA LYS A 162 0.60 -15.78 -25.20
C LYS A 162 1.60 -16.88 -25.50
N GLY A 163 2.35 -17.34 -24.48
CA GLY A 163 3.42 -18.30 -24.64
C GLY A 163 2.94 -19.75 -24.83
N CYS A 164 3.94 -20.63 -24.74
CA CYS A 164 3.78 -22.08 -24.61
C CYS A 164 5.00 -22.64 -23.88
N ASP A 165 4.90 -23.88 -23.41
CA ASP A 165 6.03 -24.64 -22.94
C ASP A 165 7.12 -24.74 -24.02
N ARG A 166 8.39 -24.64 -23.60
CA ARG A 166 9.55 -24.77 -24.49
C ARG A 166 10.06 -26.21 -24.62
N SER A 167 9.70 -27.07 -23.67
CA SER A 167 10.14 -28.46 -23.60
C SER A 167 9.09 -29.36 -22.94
N GLY A 168 9.29 -30.68 -22.99
CA GLY A 168 8.38 -31.63 -22.36
C GLY A 168 7.13 -31.96 -23.19
N PRO A 169 6.16 -32.70 -22.62
CA PRO A 169 5.00 -33.22 -23.35
C PRO A 169 4.02 -32.14 -23.84
N TRP A 170 4.09 -30.93 -23.29
CA TRP A 170 3.25 -29.81 -23.69
C TRP A 170 3.98 -28.78 -24.57
N ALA A 171 5.22 -29.08 -24.98
CA ALA A 171 6.03 -28.17 -25.79
C ALA A 171 5.29 -27.70 -27.05
N GLY A 172 5.26 -26.39 -27.27
CA GLY A 172 4.62 -25.78 -28.44
C GLY A 172 3.09 -25.72 -28.40
N ILE A 173 2.43 -26.22 -27.34
CA ILE A 173 0.98 -26.09 -27.17
C ILE A 173 0.69 -24.69 -26.61
N PRO A 174 -0.01 -23.81 -27.35
CA PRO A 174 -0.32 -22.45 -26.88
C PRO A 174 -1.14 -22.48 -25.59
N TYR A 175 -0.81 -21.59 -24.64
CA TYR A 175 -1.66 -21.40 -23.46
C TYR A 175 -2.99 -20.74 -23.82
N ASP A 176 -3.95 -20.75 -22.87
CA ASP A 176 -5.29 -20.22 -23.08
C ASP A 176 -5.35 -18.70 -23.30
N GLY A 177 -4.28 -17.97 -23.00
CA GLY A 177 -4.15 -16.57 -23.38
C GLY A 177 -4.21 -16.33 -24.90
N ASN A 178 -4.02 -17.39 -25.71
CA ASN A 178 -4.18 -17.36 -27.17
C ASN A 178 -5.61 -17.69 -27.64
N ASP A 179 -6.54 -17.99 -26.72
CA ASP A 179 -7.94 -18.28 -27.07
C ASP A 179 -8.64 -17.02 -27.62
N PRO A 180 -9.13 -17.02 -28.87
CA PRO A 180 -9.82 -15.87 -29.45
C PRO A 180 -11.08 -15.44 -28.68
N GLU A 181 -11.73 -16.35 -27.95
CA GLU A 181 -12.92 -16.05 -27.15
C GLU A 181 -12.59 -15.12 -25.97
N TYR A 182 -11.37 -15.24 -25.42
CA TYR A 182 -10.91 -14.49 -24.24
C TYR A 182 -9.88 -13.41 -24.59
N ARG A 183 -9.74 -13.04 -25.86
CA ARG A 183 -8.76 -12.04 -26.32
C ARG A 183 -8.87 -10.70 -25.60
N ASP A 184 -10.08 -10.23 -25.32
CA ASP A 184 -10.29 -8.96 -24.61
C ASP A 184 -9.81 -9.04 -23.15
N PHE A 185 -9.94 -10.20 -22.52
CA PHE A 185 -9.41 -10.43 -21.17
C PHE A 185 -7.89 -10.48 -21.17
N TYR A 186 -7.29 -11.28 -22.05
CA TYR A 186 -5.85 -11.54 -22.02
C TYR A 186 -4.98 -10.47 -22.71
N HIS A 187 -5.59 -9.37 -23.15
CA HIS A 187 -5.02 -8.35 -24.04
C HIS A 187 -4.60 -8.90 -25.41
N ASP A 188 -4.59 -8.04 -26.43
CA ASP A 188 -3.95 -8.33 -27.72
C ASP A 188 -2.49 -7.83 -27.70
N ASN A 189 -1.68 -8.46 -26.86
CA ASN A 189 -0.32 -8.02 -26.51
C ASN A 189 0.80 -8.90 -27.07
N ALA A 190 0.51 -9.71 -28.10
CA ALA A 190 1.49 -10.59 -28.74
C ALA A 190 2.71 -9.83 -29.31
N GLU A 191 2.55 -8.52 -29.58
CA GLU A 191 3.63 -7.62 -30.03
C GLU A 191 4.84 -7.55 -29.08
N HIS A 192 4.65 -7.84 -27.79
CA HIS A 192 5.75 -7.80 -26.81
C HIS A 192 6.55 -9.10 -26.71
N GLY A 193 6.19 -10.12 -27.49
CA GLY A 193 6.94 -11.40 -27.53
C GLY A 193 6.87 -12.23 -26.24
N THR A 194 7.43 -13.43 -26.29
CA THR A 194 7.46 -14.39 -25.16
C THR A 194 8.80 -15.13 -25.05
N GLU A 195 9.82 -14.66 -25.77
CA GLU A 195 11.14 -15.27 -25.87
C GLU A 195 11.87 -15.25 -24.53
N ASP A 196 11.81 -14.11 -23.83
CA ASP A 196 12.25 -13.95 -22.45
C ASP A 196 11.04 -13.74 -21.53
N PRO A 197 10.51 -14.81 -20.91
CA PRO A 197 9.36 -14.71 -20.02
C PRO A 197 9.70 -14.10 -18.66
N GLY A 198 10.99 -13.88 -18.33
CA GLY A 198 11.40 -13.17 -17.12
C GLY A 198 11.36 -11.64 -17.30
N ASP A 199 11.53 -11.16 -18.52
CA ASP A 199 11.47 -9.75 -18.83
C ASP A 199 10.03 -9.21 -18.79
N CYS A 200 9.87 -8.00 -18.24
CA CYS A 200 8.62 -7.25 -18.24
C CYS A 200 8.76 -5.89 -18.93
N SER A 201 9.93 -5.62 -19.55
CA SER A 201 10.18 -4.42 -20.32
C SER A 201 9.40 -4.42 -21.64
N PRO A 202 8.92 -3.26 -22.11
CA PRO A 202 8.77 -2.02 -21.33
C PRO A 202 7.66 -2.20 -20.28
N TRP A 203 7.88 -1.71 -19.05
CA TRP A 203 6.89 -1.86 -17.96
C TRP A 203 5.51 -1.29 -18.35
N TYR A 204 5.49 -0.07 -18.87
CA TYR A 204 4.34 0.48 -19.58
C TYR A 204 4.55 0.35 -21.08
N THR A 205 3.59 -0.29 -21.74
CA THR A 205 3.57 -0.41 -23.20
C THR A 205 3.53 0.98 -23.86
N PRO A 206 4.12 1.18 -25.06
CA PRO A 206 3.91 2.39 -25.85
C PRO A 206 2.59 2.37 -26.67
N ASN A 207 1.76 1.33 -26.52
CA ASN A 207 0.54 1.13 -27.28
C ASN A 207 -0.53 2.17 -26.93
N ARG A 208 -0.74 3.14 -27.82
CA ARG A 208 -1.68 4.25 -27.60
C ARG A 208 -3.14 3.83 -27.48
N ALA A 209 -3.55 2.71 -28.09
CA ALA A 209 -4.89 2.17 -27.90
C ALA A 209 -5.06 1.65 -26.46
N PHE A 210 -4.03 1.00 -25.91
CA PHE A 210 -4.01 0.58 -24.52
C PHE A 210 -3.98 1.78 -23.54
N HIS A 211 -3.24 2.85 -23.82
CA HIS A 211 -3.26 4.06 -22.98
C HIS A 211 -4.68 4.65 -22.90
N ALA A 212 -5.35 4.77 -24.04
CA ALA A 212 -6.72 5.24 -24.10
C ALA A 212 -7.70 4.29 -23.39
N TYR A 213 -7.45 2.97 -23.45
CA TYR A 213 -8.22 1.98 -22.69
C TYR A 213 -8.03 2.15 -21.19
N TRP A 214 -6.78 2.21 -20.72
CA TRP A 214 -6.42 2.45 -19.32
C TRP A 214 -7.10 3.71 -18.79
N LEU A 215 -7.03 4.82 -19.52
CA LEU A 215 -7.65 6.09 -19.09
C LEU A 215 -9.16 5.96 -18.92
N ARG A 216 -9.85 5.26 -19.83
CA ARG A 216 -11.29 5.00 -19.69
C ARG A 216 -11.59 4.18 -18.45
N CYS A 217 -10.82 3.13 -18.18
CA CYS A 217 -10.99 2.28 -16.99
C CYS A 217 -10.76 3.07 -15.70
N VAL A 218 -9.68 3.87 -15.61
CA VAL A 218 -9.41 4.67 -14.42
C VAL A 218 -10.46 5.75 -14.22
N LYS A 219 -10.94 6.40 -15.28
CA LYS A 219 -12.08 7.33 -15.19
C LYS A 219 -13.36 6.64 -14.73
N GLU A 220 -13.68 5.45 -15.22
CA GLU A 220 -14.82 4.65 -14.74
C GLU A 220 -14.70 4.39 -13.23
N MET A 221 -13.54 3.95 -12.76
CA MET A 221 -13.29 3.72 -11.33
C MET A 221 -13.50 5.00 -10.50
N ILE A 222 -12.97 6.14 -10.96
CA ILE A 222 -13.14 7.43 -10.28
C ILE A 222 -14.62 7.86 -10.27
N ASP A 223 -15.32 7.72 -11.39
CA ASP A 223 -16.71 8.17 -11.52
C ASP A 223 -17.68 7.32 -10.68
N VAL A 224 -17.45 6.01 -10.64
CA VAL A 224 -18.28 5.05 -9.89
C VAL A 224 -18.04 5.17 -8.39
N PHE A 225 -16.79 5.23 -7.95
CA PHE A 225 -16.46 5.12 -6.52
C PHE A 225 -16.13 6.46 -5.85
N GLN A 226 -15.76 7.49 -6.62
CA GLN A 226 -15.34 8.80 -6.14
C GLN A 226 -14.38 8.69 -4.95
N PRO A 227 -13.26 7.95 -5.10
CA PRO A 227 -12.39 7.60 -4.00
C PRO A 227 -11.70 8.84 -3.41
N ASP A 228 -11.43 8.79 -2.10
CA ASP A 228 -10.59 9.79 -1.43
C ASP A 228 -9.10 9.53 -1.71
N LEU A 229 -8.72 8.32 -2.15
CA LEU A 229 -7.36 7.97 -2.54
C LEU A 229 -7.34 7.07 -3.79
N LEU A 230 -6.50 7.39 -4.76
CA LEU A 230 -6.21 6.53 -5.92
C LEU A 230 -4.73 6.17 -5.90
N TYR A 231 -4.43 4.88 -5.87
CA TYR A 231 -3.09 4.34 -6.00
C TYR A 231 -2.91 3.75 -7.39
N THR A 232 -1.88 4.20 -8.10
CA THR A 232 -1.42 3.60 -9.35
C THR A 232 -0.12 2.87 -9.10
N ASP A 233 -0.08 1.58 -9.46
CA ASP A 233 1.13 0.78 -9.33
C ASP A 233 2.17 1.14 -10.40
N GLY A 234 3.27 1.72 -9.94
CA GLY A 234 4.37 2.22 -10.76
C GLY A 234 4.44 3.75 -10.77
N SER A 235 5.14 4.31 -11.74
CA SER A 235 5.22 5.75 -11.95
C SER A 235 3.92 6.34 -12.49
N LEU A 236 3.79 7.67 -12.48
CA LEU A 236 2.73 8.37 -13.24
C LEU A 236 2.66 7.78 -14.67
N PRO A 237 1.53 7.21 -15.10
CA PRO A 237 1.49 6.38 -16.30
C PRO A 237 1.97 7.04 -17.60
N PHE A 238 2.61 6.19 -18.40
CA PHE A 238 3.01 6.37 -19.81
C PHE A 238 4.14 7.35 -20.14
N GLY A 239 4.80 7.94 -19.15
CA GLY A 239 6.10 8.58 -19.34
C GLY A 239 7.14 7.67 -20.03
N THR A 240 8.19 8.25 -20.59
CA THR A 240 9.25 7.47 -21.24
C THR A 240 10.63 7.68 -20.64
N HIS A 241 10.77 8.56 -19.64
CA HIS A 241 12.08 8.96 -19.12
C HIS A 241 12.82 7.83 -18.38
N TRP A 242 12.12 6.87 -17.77
CA TRP A 242 12.72 5.67 -17.16
C TRP A 242 13.21 4.64 -18.18
N LEU A 243 12.88 4.77 -19.47
CA LEU A 243 13.34 3.86 -20.53
C LEU A 243 14.77 4.14 -21.00
N GLY A 244 15.55 4.96 -20.27
CA GLY A 244 16.97 5.18 -20.52
C GLY A 244 17.29 5.92 -21.82
N ARG A 245 16.29 6.50 -22.49
CA ARG A 245 16.51 7.40 -23.63
C ARG A 245 16.76 8.79 -23.07
N GLU A 246 17.75 9.52 -23.60
CA GLU A 246 18.12 10.91 -23.25
C GLU A 246 16.98 11.95 -23.41
N GLN A 247 15.74 11.50 -23.57
CA GLN A 247 14.54 12.31 -23.66
C GLN A 247 14.10 12.61 -22.22
N GLY A 248 14.43 13.80 -21.74
CA GLY A 248 13.95 14.31 -20.44
C GLY A 248 12.42 14.26 -20.32
N ILE A 249 11.88 14.80 -19.23
CA ILE A 249 10.43 14.76 -18.97
C ILE A 249 9.70 15.59 -20.03
N ARG A 250 8.83 14.93 -20.81
CA ARG A 250 7.96 15.57 -21.80
C ARG A 250 6.50 15.38 -21.40
N GLU A 251 5.78 16.47 -21.22
CA GLU A 251 4.39 16.44 -20.73
C GLU A 251 3.47 15.59 -21.61
N GLN A 252 3.63 15.65 -22.93
CA GLN A 252 2.80 14.88 -23.87
C GLN A 252 2.90 13.36 -23.71
N ASP A 253 3.97 12.83 -23.12
CA ASP A 253 4.11 11.40 -22.87
C ASP A 253 3.21 10.96 -21.70
N TYR A 254 2.87 11.88 -20.80
CA TYR A 254 2.02 11.63 -19.63
C TYR A 254 0.58 12.07 -19.83
N ALA A 255 0.14 12.39 -21.05
CA ALA A 255 -1.16 13.01 -21.30
C ALA A 255 -2.31 12.26 -20.61
N GLU A 256 -2.35 10.94 -20.75
CA GLU A 256 -3.38 10.11 -20.12
C GLU A 256 -3.22 10.04 -18.59
N GLY A 257 -1.99 9.92 -18.07
CA GLY A 257 -1.72 9.92 -16.63
C GLY A 257 -2.13 11.23 -15.96
N LEU A 258 -1.74 12.37 -16.53
CA LEU A 258 -2.12 13.71 -16.06
C LEU A 258 -3.64 13.91 -16.14
N GLU A 259 -4.29 13.40 -17.19
CA GLU A 259 -5.74 13.47 -17.32
C GLU A 259 -6.48 12.66 -16.25
N ALA A 260 -5.98 11.47 -15.89
CA ALA A 260 -6.54 10.67 -14.80
C ALA A 260 -6.45 11.41 -13.45
N VAL A 261 -5.29 11.99 -13.13
CA VAL A 261 -5.08 12.73 -11.87
C VAL A 261 -5.94 14.00 -11.83
N ALA A 262 -6.00 14.77 -12.92
CA ALA A 262 -6.88 15.94 -13.00
C ALA A 262 -8.35 15.55 -12.84
N HIS A 263 -8.78 14.42 -13.42
CA HIS A 263 -10.14 13.92 -13.27
C HIS A 263 -10.46 13.54 -11.82
N LEU A 264 -9.53 12.87 -11.11
CA LEU A 264 -9.65 12.56 -9.69
C LEU A 264 -9.83 13.83 -8.83
N TYR A 265 -8.91 14.79 -8.97
CA TYR A 265 -8.94 16.02 -8.16
C TYR A 265 -10.18 16.87 -8.45
N ASN A 266 -10.57 17.00 -9.71
CA ASN A 266 -11.77 17.75 -10.06
C ASN A 266 -13.06 17.03 -9.62
N THR A 267 -13.06 15.70 -9.57
CA THR A 267 -14.16 14.93 -8.95
C THR A 267 -14.27 15.23 -7.46
N SER A 268 -13.13 15.25 -6.76
CA SER A 268 -13.07 15.62 -5.35
C SER A 268 -13.54 17.05 -5.09
N ILE A 269 -13.11 18.02 -5.89
CA ILE A 269 -13.54 19.43 -5.81
C ILE A 269 -15.05 19.56 -6.03
N ARG A 270 -15.62 18.87 -7.03
CA ARG A 270 -17.07 18.90 -7.26
C ARG A 270 -17.86 18.37 -6.07
N ARG A 271 -17.32 17.37 -5.36
CA ARG A 271 -17.96 16.75 -4.20
C ARG A 271 -17.83 17.57 -2.92
N TYR A 272 -16.66 18.16 -2.68
CA TYR A 272 -16.32 18.75 -1.37
C TYR A 272 -16.06 20.27 -1.41
N GLY A 273 -16.08 20.89 -2.59
CA GLY A 273 -15.70 22.29 -2.81
C GLY A 273 -14.18 22.53 -2.81
N VAL A 274 -13.38 21.53 -2.42
CA VAL A 274 -11.92 21.58 -2.31
C VAL A 274 -11.38 20.19 -2.64
N ASN A 275 -10.19 20.09 -3.22
CA ASN A 275 -9.57 18.80 -3.45
C ASN A 275 -9.22 18.13 -2.11
N ARG A 276 -9.85 17.00 -1.85
CA ARG A 276 -9.54 16.08 -0.74
C ARG A 276 -8.96 14.76 -1.24
N ALA A 277 -8.83 14.54 -2.54
CA ALA A 277 -8.33 13.29 -3.07
C ALA A 277 -6.79 13.23 -3.03
N VAL A 278 -6.26 12.05 -2.80
CA VAL A 278 -4.82 11.74 -2.80
C VAL A 278 -4.51 10.84 -3.99
N TYR A 279 -3.49 11.18 -4.77
CA TYR A 279 -2.96 10.32 -5.82
C TYR A 279 -1.60 9.77 -5.39
N LEU A 280 -1.42 8.44 -5.42
CA LEU A 280 -0.17 7.75 -5.08
C LEU A 280 0.50 7.16 -6.33
N GLN A 281 1.83 7.28 -6.38
CA GLN A 281 2.68 6.71 -7.44
C GLN A 281 4.13 6.57 -6.96
N LYS A 282 4.93 5.73 -7.63
CA LYS A 282 6.26 5.25 -7.18
C LYS A 282 7.46 5.97 -7.80
N ASP A 283 7.25 6.93 -8.71
CA ASP A 283 8.36 7.64 -9.34
C ASP A 283 9.04 8.59 -8.34
N ARG A 284 10.35 8.46 -8.17
CA ARG A 284 11.12 9.24 -7.20
C ARG A 284 11.62 10.58 -7.75
N THR A 285 11.28 10.91 -9.00
CA THR A 285 11.62 12.17 -9.65
C THR A 285 10.70 13.29 -9.15
N PRO A 286 11.23 14.36 -8.48
CA PRO A 286 10.42 15.43 -7.89
C PRO A 286 9.47 16.13 -8.85
N GLU A 287 9.89 16.28 -10.10
CA GLU A 287 9.09 16.84 -11.17
C GLU A 287 7.85 15.97 -11.47
N ILE A 288 7.89 14.68 -11.17
CA ILE A 288 6.80 13.75 -11.45
C ILE A 288 5.94 13.57 -10.21
N TYR A 289 6.52 13.13 -9.08
CA TYR A 289 5.71 12.85 -7.89
C TYR A 289 5.03 14.08 -7.31
N GLY A 290 5.49 15.29 -7.63
CA GLY A 290 4.86 16.54 -7.20
C GLY A 290 3.41 16.72 -7.67
N VAL A 291 2.91 15.92 -8.63
CA VAL A 291 1.49 15.92 -9.01
C VAL A 291 0.58 15.23 -7.97
N GLY A 292 1.16 14.50 -7.01
CA GLY A 292 0.47 13.75 -5.97
C GLY A 292 1.38 13.52 -4.76
N VAL A 293 1.34 12.31 -4.20
CA VAL A 293 2.18 11.88 -3.09
C VAL A 293 3.09 10.75 -3.55
N LEU A 294 4.37 10.84 -3.19
CA LEU A 294 5.35 9.79 -3.42
C LEU A 294 5.02 8.58 -2.55
N ASP A 295 4.84 7.44 -3.20
CA ASP A 295 4.72 6.14 -2.58
C ASP A 295 6.04 5.36 -2.67
N ILE A 296 6.46 4.74 -1.56
CA ILE A 296 7.69 3.96 -1.45
C ILE A 296 7.31 2.53 -1.11
N GLU A 297 7.29 1.68 -2.13
CA GLU A 297 6.93 0.27 -1.98
C GLU A 297 7.90 -0.50 -1.09
N LYS A 298 7.36 -1.17 -0.07
CA LYS A 298 8.08 -2.08 0.87
C LYS A 298 9.43 -1.52 1.32
N SER A 299 9.46 -0.23 1.63
CA SER A 299 10.70 0.46 2.00
C SER A 299 10.40 1.74 2.77
N GLN A 300 11.46 2.43 3.18
CA GLN A 300 11.36 3.64 4.00
C GLN A 300 12.28 4.74 3.46
N LEU A 301 12.09 5.97 3.93
CA LEU A 301 12.99 7.09 3.67
C LEU A 301 13.94 7.32 4.84
N PRO A 302 15.17 7.84 4.60
CA PRO A 302 16.20 7.91 5.62
C PRO A 302 15.98 9.02 6.67
N GLY A 303 15.11 10.00 6.40
CA GLY A 303 14.89 11.14 7.29
C GLY A 303 13.57 11.86 7.02
N ILE A 304 13.36 12.99 7.70
CA ILE A 304 12.14 13.80 7.58
C ILE A 304 12.01 14.35 6.17
N MET A 305 10.87 14.07 5.53
CA MET A 305 10.50 14.70 4.28
C MET A 305 9.73 16.00 4.53
N PRO A 306 9.97 17.07 3.74
CA PRO A 306 9.22 18.32 3.87
C PRO A 306 7.71 18.14 3.66
N GLU A 307 7.36 17.38 2.63
CA GLU A 307 5.98 17.00 2.30
C GLU A 307 5.69 15.57 2.78
N PRO A 308 4.43 15.24 3.09
CA PRO A 308 4.06 13.90 3.47
C PRO A 308 4.33 12.92 2.31
N TRP A 309 4.79 11.73 2.66
CA TRP A 309 5.00 10.61 1.74
C TRP A 309 4.22 9.40 2.22
N HIS A 310 4.09 8.41 1.34
CA HIS A 310 3.37 7.17 1.61
C HIS A 310 4.30 5.97 1.45
N THR A 311 4.02 4.90 2.17
CA THR A 311 4.58 3.58 1.90
C THR A 311 3.53 2.52 2.14
N ASP A 312 3.47 1.58 1.21
CA ASP A 312 2.72 0.35 1.30
C ASP A 312 3.64 -0.82 1.68
N THR A 313 3.15 -1.64 2.59
CA THR A 313 3.76 -2.90 2.99
C THR A 313 2.69 -3.95 3.22
N CYS A 314 3.10 -5.16 3.56
CA CYS A 314 2.24 -6.32 3.77
C CYS A 314 2.68 -7.08 5.02
N ILE A 315 1.75 -7.79 5.66
CA ILE A 315 2.09 -8.72 6.75
C ILE A 315 3.00 -9.85 6.23
N GLY A 316 2.85 -10.29 4.98
CA GLY A 316 3.73 -11.26 4.32
C GLY A 316 4.22 -10.73 2.97
N ASN A 317 3.62 -11.24 1.89
CA ASN A 317 3.73 -10.70 0.52
C ASN A 317 2.39 -10.06 0.08
N TRP A 318 2.19 -9.72 -1.20
CA TRP A 318 0.96 -9.02 -1.65
C TRP A 318 -0.29 -9.89 -1.72
N PHE A 319 -0.17 -11.15 -2.17
CA PHE A 319 -1.25 -12.16 -2.11
C PHE A 319 -0.95 -13.23 -1.07
N TYR A 320 -2.01 -13.90 -0.59
CA TYR A 320 -1.91 -14.99 0.37
C TYR A 320 -1.08 -16.16 -0.19
N ASP A 321 -0.03 -16.52 0.54
CA ASP A 321 0.74 -17.74 0.35
C ASP A 321 0.68 -18.54 1.65
N VAL A 322 0.17 -19.77 1.58
CA VAL A 322 0.06 -20.65 2.76
C VAL A 322 1.43 -21.03 3.36
N ARG A 323 2.53 -20.74 2.65
CA ARG A 323 3.90 -21.08 3.05
C ARG A 323 4.67 -19.89 3.62
N ASP A 324 4.24 -18.66 3.33
CA ASP A 324 5.02 -17.48 3.66
C ASP A 324 4.82 -17.09 5.12
N PRO A 325 5.91 -16.82 5.86
CA PRO A 325 5.81 -16.31 7.22
C PRO A 325 5.38 -14.84 7.22
N TYR A 326 4.71 -14.43 8.30
CA TYR A 326 4.34 -13.03 8.51
C TYR A 326 5.34 -12.26 9.36
N LYS A 327 5.40 -10.95 9.11
CA LYS A 327 6.01 -9.96 10.00
C LYS A 327 5.34 -10.04 11.37
N SER A 328 6.15 -9.95 12.42
CA SER A 328 5.62 -9.86 13.79
C SER A 328 4.84 -8.54 14.01
N PRO A 329 3.86 -8.51 14.93
CA PRO A 329 3.17 -7.27 15.30
C PRO A 329 4.16 -6.17 15.73
N GLU A 330 5.20 -6.54 16.47
CA GLU A 330 6.22 -5.61 16.95
C GLU A 330 6.97 -4.95 15.79
N GLN A 331 7.35 -5.72 14.77
CA GLN A 331 8.01 -5.19 13.57
C GLN A 331 7.12 -4.20 12.82
N ILE A 332 5.83 -4.49 12.67
CA ILE A 332 4.88 -3.61 11.98
C ILE A 332 4.71 -2.28 12.74
N ILE A 333 4.59 -2.34 14.07
CA ILE A 333 4.49 -1.15 14.93
C ILE A 333 5.78 -0.33 14.87
N GLU A 334 6.94 -0.97 14.94
CA GLU A 334 8.24 -0.32 14.87
C GLU A 334 8.45 0.39 13.53
N MET A 335 8.06 -0.25 12.41
CA MET A 335 8.06 0.36 11.08
C MET A 335 7.14 1.59 11.04
N LEU A 336 5.88 1.45 11.48
CA LEU A 336 4.94 2.57 11.52
C LEU A 336 5.53 3.77 12.26
N VAL A 337 6.12 3.53 13.43
CA VAL A 337 6.69 4.58 14.28
C VAL A 337 7.88 5.29 13.63
N ASP A 338 8.76 4.57 12.95
CA ASP A 338 9.86 5.16 12.16
C ASP A 338 9.33 5.96 10.95
N ILE A 339 8.30 5.47 10.28
CA ILE A 339 7.66 6.12 9.13
C ILE A 339 7.00 7.45 9.53
N ILE A 340 6.16 7.45 10.58
CA ILE A 340 5.39 8.64 10.96
C ILE A 340 6.29 9.75 11.54
N SER A 341 7.42 9.40 12.16
CA SER A 341 8.37 10.39 12.66
C SER A 341 9.12 11.11 11.53
N LYS A 342 9.09 10.54 10.31
CA LYS A 342 9.71 11.06 9.08
C LYS A 342 8.71 11.67 8.10
N ASN A 343 7.51 12.01 8.58
CA ASN A 343 6.41 12.58 7.81
C ASN A 343 5.67 11.58 6.89
N GLY A 344 5.82 10.28 7.13
CA GLY A 344 5.18 9.25 6.32
C GLY A 344 3.77 8.88 6.77
N VAL A 345 3.06 8.21 5.87
CA VAL A 345 1.79 7.50 6.09
C VAL A 345 2.00 6.05 5.63
N MET A 346 1.60 5.08 6.44
CA MET A 346 1.80 3.65 6.15
C MET A 346 0.47 2.96 5.80
N LEU A 347 0.49 2.18 4.73
CA LEU A 347 -0.58 1.28 4.34
C LEU A 347 -0.15 -0.16 4.54
N LEU A 348 -0.90 -0.90 5.37
CA LEU A 348 -0.62 -2.31 5.63
C LEU A 348 -1.62 -3.20 4.91
N ASN A 349 -1.14 -3.99 3.97
CA ASN A 349 -1.92 -5.04 3.32
C ASN A 349 -2.09 -6.26 4.25
N ILE A 350 -3.36 -6.68 4.41
CA ILE A 350 -3.76 -7.87 5.17
C ILE A 350 -4.18 -8.94 4.17
N LEU A 351 -3.63 -10.14 4.33
CA LEU A 351 -3.79 -11.22 3.35
C LEU A 351 -5.06 -12.02 3.61
N GLN A 352 -5.92 -12.06 2.59
CA GLN A 352 -7.17 -12.80 2.63
C GLN A 352 -7.03 -14.12 1.86
N ARG A 353 -7.62 -15.17 2.43
CA ARG A 353 -7.93 -16.43 1.76
C ARG A 353 -8.94 -16.19 0.62
N PRO A 354 -9.05 -17.09 -0.35
CA PRO A 354 -9.98 -16.91 -1.48
C PRO A 354 -11.46 -16.90 -1.09
N ASP A 355 -11.84 -17.48 0.05
CA ASP A 355 -13.20 -17.41 0.59
C ASP A 355 -13.51 -16.04 1.21
N GLY A 356 -12.50 -15.18 1.40
CA GLY A 356 -12.62 -13.83 1.95
C GLY A 356 -12.29 -13.71 3.43
N THR A 357 -11.96 -14.79 4.13
CA THR A 357 -11.48 -14.70 5.51
C THR A 357 -9.99 -14.36 5.56
N VAL A 358 -9.51 -13.94 6.71
CA VAL A 358 -8.07 -13.93 7.03
C VAL A 358 -7.72 -15.20 7.80
N ASP A 359 -6.44 -15.53 7.92
CA ASP A 359 -6.01 -16.66 8.75
C ASP A 359 -5.77 -16.26 10.21
N GLU A 360 -5.45 -17.25 11.02
CA GLU A 360 -5.26 -17.13 12.46
C GLU A 360 -4.07 -16.25 12.83
N GLU A 361 -3.00 -16.23 12.01
CA GLU A 361 -1.82 -15.39 12.23
C GLU A 361 -2.11 -13.92 11.91
N ALA A 362 -2.80 -13.64 10.80
CA ALA A 362 -3.30 -12.32 10.47
C ALA A 362 -4.27 -11.80 11.54
N ASP A 363 -5.15 -12.68 12.03
CA ASP A 363 -6.08 -12.35 13.12
C ASP A 363 -5.35 -11.97 14.40
N TYR A 364 -4.32 -12.73 14.78
CA TYR A 364 -3.45 -12.40 15.91
C TYR A 364 -2.75 -11.05 15.71
N ILE A 365 -2.18 -10.79 14.53
CA ILE A 365 -1.51 -9.51 14.24
C ILE A 365 -2.46 -8.33 14.45
N LEU A 366 -3.66 -8.40 13.86
CA LEU A 366 -4.67 -7.36 13.98
C LEU A 366 -5.09 -7.11 15.43
N ASP A 367 -5.25 -8.15 16.24
CA ASP A 367 -5.59 -8.01 17.66
C ASP A 367 -4.45 -7.34 18.44
N ARG A 368 -3.19 -7.67 18.12
CA ARG A 368 -2.03 -7.05 18.76
C ARG A 368 -1.81 -5.59 18.33
N LEU A 369 -2.14 -5.25 17.09
CA LEU A 369 -2.20 -3.85 16.65
C LEU A 369 -3.30 -3.11 17.41
N ALA A 370 -4.48 -3.70 17.59
CA ALA A 370 -5.58 -3.08 18.32
C ALA A 370 -5.21 -2.77 19.78
N ASP A 371 -4.54 -3.69 20.47
CA ASP A 371 -4.01 -3.45 21.83
C ASP A 371 -3.08 -2.24 21.87
N TRP A 372 -2.13 -2.16 20.93
CA TRP A 372 -1.13 -1.10 20.89
C TRP A 372 -1.74 0.26 20.54
N PHE A 373 -2.60 0.31 19.52
CA PHE A 373 -3.29 1.56 19.14
C PHE A 373 -4.25 2.05 20.21
N GLY A 374 -4.88 1.15 20.97
CA GLY A 374 -5.72 1.50 22.12
C GLY A 374 -4.95 2.27 23.21
N LEU A 375 -3.65 2.00 23.36
CA LEU A 375 -2.77 2.66 24.33
C LEU A 375 -2.03 3.88 23.76
N CYS A 376 -1.50 3.74 22.54
CA CYS A 376 -0.51 4.65 21.97
C CYS A 376 -1.06 5.50 20.81
N GLY A 377 -2.32 5.31 20.39
CA GLY A 377 -2.89 5.98 19.22
C GLY A 377 -2.88 7.51 19.28
N GLU A 378 -2.92 8.11 20.48
CA GLU A 378 -2.79 9.57 20.66
C GLU A 378 -1.46 10.11 20.11
N ALA A 379 -0.38 9.33 20.23
CA ALA A 379 0.95 9.68 19.74
C ALA A 379 1.12 9.48 18.23
N VAL A 380 0.14 8.87 17.57
CA VAL A 380 0.14 8.58 16.13
C VAL A 380 -0.74 9.59 15.40
N TYR A 381 -2.04 9.60 15.69
CA TYR A 381 -3.02 10.31 14.85
C TYR A 381 -3.03 11.82 15.03
N GLY A 382 -3.06 12.53 13.90
CA GLY A 382 -3.02 13.99 13.86
C GLY A 382 -1.67 14.58 14.29
N THR A 383 -0.65 13.75 14.49
CA THR A 383 0.69 14.23 14.85
C THR A 383 1.47 14.70 13.62
N ARG A 384 2.54 15.44 13.85
CA ARG A 384 3.53 15.81 12.83
C ARG A 384 4.93 15.39 13.30
N PRO A 385 5.92 15.26 12.40
CA PRO A 385 7.31 15.12 12.80
C PRO A 385 7.71 16.23 13.78
N TRP A 386 8.54 15.89 14.76
CA TRP A 386 9.25 16.91 15.50
C TRP A 386 10.43 17.43 14.67
N HIS A 387 11.19 18.41 15.18
CA HIS A 387 12.31 18.99 14.43
C HIS A 387 13.46 17.98 14.19
N VAL A 388 13.49 16.90 14.97
CA VAL A 388 14.28 15.68 14.74
C VAL A 388 13.36 14.47 14.76
N PHE A 389 13.60 13.48 13.90
CA PHE A 389 12.73 12.31 13.79
C PHE A 389 13.00 11.26 14.87
N GLY A 390 14.19 11.30 15.49
CA GLY A 390 14.60 10.30 16.46
C GLY A 390 16.00 10.52 17.02
N GLU A 391 16.33 9.71 18.03
CA GLU A 391 17.67 9.54 18.62
C GLU A 391 18.17 8.10 18.38
N GLY A 392 19.44 7.87 18.67
CA GLY A 392 20.11 6.57 18.51
C GLY A 392 20.87 6.43 17.19
N ASP A 393 21.66 5.37 17.09
CA ASP A 393 22.51 5.02 15.95
C ASP A 393 21.93 3.90 15.08
N THR A 394 20.91 3.18 15.56
CA THR A 394 20.23 2.13 14.80
C THR A 394 19.43 2.74 13.65
N ARG A 395 19.56 2.14 12.45
CA ARG A 395 18.85 2.55 11.24
C ARG A 395 18.17 1.34 10.61
N VAL A 396 16.98 1.57 10.07
CA VAL A 396 16.30 0.60 9.21
C VAL A 396 17.09 0.39 7.92
N GLU A 397 17.08 -0.83 7.40
CA GLU A 397 17.69 -1.15 6.12
C GLU A 397 16.82 -0.60 4.98
N ILE A 398 17.36 0.32 4.17
CA ILE A 398 16.67 0.91 3.02
C ILE A 398 17.34 0.39 1.75
N ARG A 399 16.90 -0.78 1.28
CA ARG A 399 17.43 -1.42 0.06
C ARG A 399 16.35 -2.20 -0.68
N GLY A 400 15.82 -1.63 -1.77
CA GLY A 400 14.73 -2.25 -2.54
C GLY A 400 13.55 -2.60 -1.62
N PHE A 401 12.96 -3.78 -1.82
CA PHE A 401 11.84 -4.31 -1.04
C PHE A 401 12.27 -5.07 0.24
N THR A 402 13.37 -4.65 0.87
CA THR A 402 13.89 -5.28 2.09
C THR A 402 13.30 -4.61 3.32
N GLU A 403 12.65 -5.39 4.19
CA GLU A 403 11.98 -4.90 5.41
C GLU A 403 12.33 -5.79 6.61
N ASN A 404 13.60 -6.20 6.74
CA ASN A 404 14.06 -7.01 7.86
C ASN A 404 13.76 -6.33 9.20
N LYS A 405 13.43 -7.14 10.22
CA LYS A 405 13.25 -6.61 11.57
C LYS A 405 14.55 -5.94 12.03
N THR A 406 14.41 -4.73 12.54
CA THR A 406 15.53 -3.91 13.02
C THR A 406 15.78 -4.20 14.50
N ASP A 407 17.05 -4.40 14.86
CA ASP A 407 17.47 -4.67 16.24
C ASP A 407 17.62 -3.35 17.03
N TRP A 408 16.50 -2.77 17.43
CA TRP A 408 16.46 -1.55 18.22
C TRP A 408 17.12 -1.71 19.59
N ASN A 409 17.83 -0.66 20.02
CA ASN A 409 18.52 -0.59 21.30
C ASN A 409 17.92 0.49 22.22
N ARG A 410 18.35 0.51 23.48
CA ARG A 410 17.81 1.42 24.52
C ARG A 410 18.03 2.91 24.26
N THR A 411 18.85 3.28 23.28
CA THR A 411 19.10 4.68 22.90
C THR A 411 18.27 5.12 21.70
N ASP A 412 17.52 4.20 21.09
CA ASP A 412 16.71 4.49 19.92
C ASP A 412 15.34 5.03 20.34
N PHE A 413 15.08 6.28 19.93
CA PHE A 413 13.79 6.93 20.09
C PHE A 413 13.27 7.42 18.74
N ARG A 414 11.95 7.52 18.62
CA ARG A 414 11.29 8.22 17.50
C ARG A 414 10.34 9.27 18.03
N PHE A 415 10.22 10.38 17.32
CA PHE A 415 9.47 11.53 17.80
C PHE A 415 8.34 11.95 16.86
N THR A 416 7.19 12.20 17.47
CA THR A 416 6.10 12.97 16.87
C THR A 416 5.69 14.10 17.81
N ARG A 417 4.94 15.08 17.31
CA ARG A 417 4.41 16.19 18.11
C ARG A 417 2.95 16.46 17.79
N LYS A 418 2.21 16.92 18.80
CA LYS A 418 0.83 17.39 18.69
C LYS A 418 0.48 18.24 19.90
N ASP A 419 -0.27 19.33 19.68
CA ASP A 419 -0.79 20.21 20.73
C ASP A 419 0.28 20.67 21.76
N GLY A 420 1.47 21.01 21.26
CA GLY A 420 2.62 21.43 22.06
C GLY A 420 3.40 20.29 22.73
N ALA A 421 2.81 19.11 22.90
CA ALA A 421 3.51 17.94 23.43
C ALA A 421 4.40 17.27 22.38
N VAL A 422 5.49 16.67 22.85
CA VAL A 422 6.34 15.76 22.06
C VAL A 422 6.13 14.34 22.59
N TYR A 423 5.89 13.41 21.68
CA TYR A 423 5.76 11.99 21.98
C TYR A 423 7.05 11.30 21.59
N ALA A 424 7.70 10.67 22.57
CA ALA A 424 8.92 9.90 22.39
C ALA A 424 8.58 8.40 22.46
N PHE A 425 8.59 7.75 21.30
CA PHE A 425 8.47 6.30 21.19
C PHE A 425 9.82 5.67 21.55
N MET A 426 9.80 4.74 22.49
CA MET A 426 10.98 4.04 22.98
C MET A 426 11.11 2.71 22.24
N MET A 427 12.14 2.60 21.38
CA MET A 427 12.21 1.51 20.40
C MET A 427 12.84 0.23 20.97
N GLY A 428 13.80 0.35 21.89
CA GLY A 428 14.51 -0.80 22.44
C GLY A 428 14.76 -0.77 23.96
N ILE A 429 14.18 0.19 24.69
CA ILE A 429 14.34 0.28 26.15
C ILE A 429 13.39 -0.68 26.89
N ARG A 430 13.81 -1.18 28.06
CA ARG A 430 13.02 -2.07 28.90
C ARG A 430 12.52 -1.36 30.17
N GLY A 431 11.54 -1.98 30.83
CA GLY A 431 11.06 -1.51 32.14
C GLY A 431 12.14 -1.61 33.22
N GLY A 432 12.05 -0.73 34.22
CA GLY A 432 13.05 -0.59 35.29
C GLY A 432 14.33 0.14 34.89
N GLU A 433 14.48 0.49 33.61
CA GLU A 433 15.59 1.31 33.12
C GLU A 433 15.29 2.83 33.22
N THR A 434 16.32 3.64 33.07
CA THR A 434 16.18 5.10 32.90
C THR A 434 16.24 5.44 31.42
N ALA A 435 15.17 6.03 30.87
CA ALA A 435 15.19 6.60 29.53
C ALA A 435 15.96 7.91 29.52
N VAL A 436 16.93 8.04 28.63
CA VAL A 436 17.81 9.22 28.53
C VAL A 436 17.64 9.84 27.15
N LEU A 437 17.01 11.02 27.10
CA LEU A 437 16.73 11.76 25.86
C LEU A 437 17.57 13.04 25.81
N ARG A 438 18.22 13.27 24.68
CA ARG A 438 19.20 14.35 24.46
C ARG A 438 18.67 15.49 23.61
N SER A 439 17.65 15.24 22.80
CA SER A 439 17.07 16.23 21.88
C SER A 439 16.22 17.31 22.57
N PHE A 440 16.06 17.24 23.89
CA PHE A 440 15.23 18.16 24.68
C PHE A 440 16.02 19.33 25.29
N ALA A 441 17.28 19.56 24.89
CA ALA A 441 18.14 20.58 25.47
C ALA A 441 17.47 21.96 25.55
N ASP A 442 16.89 22.41 24.43
CA ASP A 442 16.27 23.73 24.29
C ASP A 442 14.77 23.76 24.62
N MET A 443 14.19 22.63 25.05
CA MET A 443 12.78 22.53 25.41
C MET A 443 12.62 22.48 26.94
N PRO A 444 12.06 23.51 27.60
CA PRO A 444 11.64 23.42 28.99
C PRO A 444 10.64 22.27 29.17
N VAL A 445 10.73 21.47 30.24
CA VAL A 445 9.83 20.32 30.46
C VAL A 445 9.03 20.51 31.75
N SER A 446 7.71 20.56 31.63
CA SER A 446 6.77 20.73 32.76
C SER A 446 6.14 19.42 33.24
N GLY A 447 6.22 18.36 32.44
CA GLY A 447 5.73 17.05 32.82
C GLY A 447 6.08 15.96 31.83
N VAL A 448 6.27 14.75 32.34
CA VAL A 448 6.48 13.53 31.55
C VAL A 448 5.48 12.47 32.02
N GLU A 449 4.80 11.87 31.05
CA GLU A 449 3.79 10.84 31.26
C GLU A 449 4.07 9.64 30.37
N LEU A 450 4.02 8.43 30.91
CA LEU A 450 4.07 7.19 30.14
C LEU A 450 2.63 6.80 29.77
N LEU A 451 2.32 6.75 28.47
CA LEU A 451 0.97 6.42 28.01
C LEU A 451 0.56 5.02 28.50
N GLY A 452 -0.64 4.90 29.07
CA GLY A 452 -1.13 3.68 29.71
C GLY A 452 -0.64 3.45 31.14
N HIS A 453 0.19 4.34 31.69
CA HIS A 453 0.66 4.28 33.09
C HIS A 453 0.36 5.58 33.86
N GLY A 454 0.65 6.74 33.28
CA GLY A 454 0.50 8.04 33.93
C GLY A 454 1.83 8.77 34.17
N PRO A 455 1.84 9.80 35.03
CA PRO A 455 3.03 10.59 35.31
C PRO A 455 4.20 9.73 35.81
N VAL A 456 5.41 10.00 35.32
CA VAL A 456 6.63 9.30 35.71
C VAL A 456 7.69 10.28 36.23
N PRO A 457 8.54 9.87 37.20
CA PRO A 457 9.61 10.72 37.69
C PRO A 457 10.59 11.06 36.57
N TYR A 458 10.99 12.33 36.50
CA TYR A 458 11.99 12.78 35.54
C TYR A 458 12.87 13.87 36.14
N GLU A 459 14.08 13.98 35.62
CA GLU A 459 15.02 15.06 35.90
C GLU A 459 15.52 15.62 34.56
N LYS A 460 15.63 16.95 34.46
CA LYS A 460 16.27 17.60 33.32
C LYS A 460 17.49 18.38 33.80
N THR A 461 18.67 17.89 33.46
CA THR A 461 19.95 18.48 33.88
C THR A 461 20.88 18.63 32.69
N MET A 462 21.47 19.80 32.51
CA MET A 462 22.37 20.14 31.38
C MET A 462 21.78 19.78 30.00
N GLY A 463 20.47 20.00 29.83
CA GLY A 463 19.77 19.73 28.57
C GLY A 463 19.40 18.26 28.32
N ILE A 464 19.79 17.34 29.20
CA ILE A 464 19.44 15.91 29.11
C ILE A 464 18.19 15.66 29.95
N LEU A 465 17.19 15.01 29.36
CA LEU A 465 15.99 14.55 30.06
C LEU A 465 16.17 13.07 30.44
N ALA A 466 16.25 12.79 31.74
CA ALA A 466 16.29 11.44 32.30
C ALA A 466 14.93 11.10 32.91
N VAL A 467 14.35 9.96 32.55
CA VAL A 467 13.02 9.51 32.98
C VAL A 467 13.12 8.13 33.60
N SER A 468 12.66 7.97 34.84
CA SER A 468 12.65 6.67 35.53
C SER A 468 11.42 5.86 35.11
N LEU A 469 11.64 4.72 34.47
CA LEU A 469 10.56 3.86 33.98
C LEU A 469 10.11 2.86 35.05
N PRO A 470 8.83 2.47 35.09
CA PRO A 470 8.36 1.37 35.93
C PRO A 470 8.95 0.04 35.47
N ASP A 471 9.02 -0.96 36.36
CA ASP A 471 9.54 -2.31 36.06
C ASP A 471 8.78 -2.99 34.91
N ARG A 472 7.49 -2.68 34.77
CA ARG A 472 6.64 -3.21 33.70
C ARG A 472 6.11 -2.08 32.84
N LEU A 473 6.44 -2.11 31.55
CA LEU A 473 5.92 -1.18 30.56
C LEU A 473 4.50 -1.59 30.10
N PRO A 474 3.61 -0.62 29.77
CA PRO A 474 2.24 -0.89 29.37
C PRO A 474 2.10 -1.68 28.05
N ALA A 475 2.90 -1.33 27.04
CA ALA A 475 2.90 -1.97 25.73
C ALA A 475 4.09 -2.92 25.56
N ARG A 476 3.99 -3.87 24.61
CA ARG A 476 5.05 -4.84 24.34
C ARG A 476 6.26 -4.26 23.59
N CYS A 477 6.05 -3.27 22.74
CA CYS A 477 7.08 -2.55 22.01
C CYS A 477 6.66 -1.09 21.83
N ALA A 478 7.62 -0.23 21.42
CA ALA A 478 7.37 1.17 21.08
C ALA A 478 6.52 1.93 22.12
N ASN A 479 6.84 1.76 23.40
CA ASN A 479 6.15 2.45 24.49
C ASN A 479 6.39 3.96 24.39
N VAL A 480 5.44 4.78 24.85
CA VAL A 480 5.45 6.22 24.54
C VAL A 480 5.50 7.09 25.78
N LEU A 481 6.49 7.98 25.83
CA LEU A 481 6.53 9.11 26.75
C LEU A 481 5.90 10.35 26.10
N LYS A 482 4.87 10.91 26.73
CA LYS A 482 4.30 12.22 26.40
C LYS A 482 4.99 13.30 27.23
N ILE A 483 5.74 14.16 26.57
CA ILE A 483 6.58 15.20 27.17
C ILE A 483 5.95 16.56 26.91
N ARG A 484 5.57 17.27 27.97
CA ARG A 484 4.90 18.57 27.88
C ARG A 484 5.92 19.71 28.09
N PRO A 485 5.88 20.76 27.25
CA PRO A 485 6.73 21.92 27.45
C PRO A 485 6.32 22.70 28.71
N ALA A 486 7.27 23.35 29.38
CA ALA A 486 6.91 24.50 30.22
C ALA A 486 6.62 25.69 29.29
N GLY A 487 5.54 26.41 29.59
CA GLY A 487 4.85 27.32 28.66
C GLY A 487 5.66 28.44 28.02
#